data_AF-A0A6C0VMW5-F1
#
_entry.id   AF-A0A6C0VMW5-F1
#
_cell.length_a   1.000
_cell.length_b   1.000
_cell.length_c   1.000
_cell.angle_alpha   90.00
_cell.angle_beta   90.00
_cell.angle_gamma   90.00
#
_symmetry.space_group_name_H-M   'P 1'
#
loop_
_entity.id
_entity.type
_entity.pdbx_description
1 polymer ?
#
loop_
_entity_poly.entity_id
_entity_poly.type
_entity_poly.pdbx_seq_one_letter_code
_entity_poly.pdbx_strand_id
1 'polypeptide(L)'
;MDALFGRRARRFFMGASIPDGYFKYKSKYHPLPLTEWEQMAILCAAAGNTGWHNLIMRGERYAPALSNYACSAGGRTFPSAAGFHTSELFFTDDNGVYFFKTRDAPELASRSENGTFDAEELIKAHRTRVRKISEGRLKIPPETPYVEAHNTWVVNHPGTTLIIPVADLAQHVLAGICYYTQNGVCFFDDIHGEEIEGLEKFSGLVDTENPLPLSFLELWSFSEATAELSIACYAGMLMLQAMGLGGWMFNGVDPFSILGASGKPEVSGLGFRYDTDDRWALPNPTGLPGVFEGYTPPHYRDMRHAVDALTERKFGKGGPFNSDTPGYYKDTGAVRSSAVPHNEEFRDCVALQAQHIYDRFGKFPSTVPSIFVMPYLQAHHLDLEFYDHFYKKGAYLKTHEMHIERWHPEI
;
A
#
# COMPACT_ATOMS: atom_id res chain seq x y z
N MET A 1 21.59 -11.21 6.77
CA MET A 1 22.45 -10.03 7.02
C MET A 1 22.92 -9.40 5.72
N ASP A 2 23.47 -10.17 4.78
CA ASP A 2 23.96 -9.65 3.49
C ASP A 2 22.90 -8.89 2.68
N ALA A 3 21.65 -9.36 2.67
CA ALA A 3 20.55 -8.66 2.04
C ALA A 3 20.35 -7.22 2.57
N LEU A 4 20.64 -6.98 3.85
CA LEU A 4 20.51 -5.68 4.49
C LEU A 4 21.78 -4.84 4.30
N PHE A 5 22.95 -5.36 4.65
CA PHE A 5 24.22 -4.60 4.60
C PHE A 5 24.71 -4.34 3.17
N GLY A 6 24.48 -5.31 2.29
CA GLY A 6 24.80 -5.26 0.88
C GLY A 6 23.75 -4.57 0.01
N ARG A 7 22.65 -4.10 0.60
CA ARG A 7 21.54 -3.48 -0.13
C ARG A 7 22.01 -2.26 -0.90
N ARG A 8 21.84 -2.26 -2.22
CA ARG A 8 22.11 -1.12 -3.11
C ARG A 8 21.03 -1.02 -4.17
N ALA A 9 20.80 0.20 -4.67
CA ALA A 9 19.98 0.41 -5.85
C ALA A 9 20.78 -0.03 -7.09
N ARG A 10 20.52 -1.25 -7.58
CA ARG A 10 21.17 -1.77 -8.77
C ARG A 10 20.19 -1.65 -9.91
N ARG A 11 20.43 -0.68 -10.81
CA ARG A 11 19.44 -0.21 -11.78
C ARG A 11 19.66 -0.75 -13.19
N PHE A 12 20.87 -1.20 -13.52
CA PHE A 12 21.20 -1.58 -14.89
C PHE A 12 20.86 -3.05 -15.14
N PHE A 13 19.80 -3.29 -15.89
CA PHE A 13 19.21 -4.61 -16.11
C PHE A 13 19.60 -5.21 -17.47
N MET A 14 19.41 -6.52 -17.63
CA MET A 14 19.60 -7.19 -18.92
C MET A 14 18.68 -6.58 -19.99
N GLY A 15 19.25 -6.13 -21.10
CA GLY A 15 18.53 -5.41 -22.15
C GLY A 15 18.46 -3.87 -21.99
N ALA A 16 18.98 -3.32 -20.88
CA ALA A 16 19.04 -1.86 -20.69
C ALA A 16 20.07 -1.18 -21.62
N SER A 17 19.88 0.11 -21.85
CA SER A 17 20.85 0.94 -22.59
C SER A 17 20.90 2.36 -22.02
N ILE A 18 22.12 2.83 -21.73
CA ILE A 18 22.43 4.24 -21.48
C ILE A 18 23.10 4.79 -22.76
N PRO A 19 22.54 5.83 -23.40
CA PRO A 19 22.95 6.25 -24.74
C PRO A 19 24.28 7.03 -24.80
N ASP A 20 24.66 7.72 -23.72
CA ASP A 20 25.77 8.67 -23.69
C ASP A 20 26.42 8.81 -22.31
N GLY A 21 27.41 9.71 -22.22
CA GLY A 21 28.16 9.97 -20.99
C GLY A 21 29.15 8.87 -20.60
N TYR A 22 29.71 8.99 -19.40
CA TYR A 22 30.70 8.04 -18.88
C TYR A 22 30.12 6.64 -18.70
N PHE A 23 28.85 6.54 -18.32
CA PHE A 23 28.14 5.27 -18.15
C PHE A 23 27.47 4.77 -19.44
N LYS A 24 27.85 5.29 -20.61
CA LYS A 24 27.36 4.80 -21.90
C LYS A 24 27.61 3.31 -22.02
N TYR A 25 26.54 2.54 -22.08
CA TYR A 25 26.60 1.08 -22.15
C TYR A 25 25.31 0.54 -22.73
N LYS A 26 25.43 -0.50 -23.54
CA LYS A 26 24.29 -1.24 -24.08
C LYS A 26 24.45 -2.69 -23.65
N SER A 27 23.47 -3.20 -22.91
CA SER A 27 23.44 -4.60 -22.54
C SER A 27 23.51 -5.48 -23.79
N LYS A 28 24.34 -6.51 -23.76
CA LYS A 28 24.42 -7.52 -24.83
C LYS A 28 23.35 -8.60 -24.71
N TYR A 29 22.68 -8.65 -23.55
CA TYR A 29 21.61 -9.60 -23.26
C TYR A 29 20.28 -9.08 -23.77
N HIS A 30 19.39 -10.00 -24.12
CA HIS A 30 17.98 -9.67 -24.32
C HIS A 30 17.31 -9.36 -22.97
N PRO A 31 16.26 -8.53 -22.94
CA PRO A 31 15.41 -8.40 -21.77
C PRO A 31 14.95 -9.78 -21.27
N LEU A 32 15.18 -10.06 -19.99
CA LEU A 32 14.80 -11.31 -19.34
C LEU A 32 13.75 -11.03 -18.26
N PRO A 33 12.46 -11.33 -18.50
CA PRO A 33 11.41 -11.20 -17.49
C PRO A 33 11.68 -12.11 -16.28
N LEU A 34 11.19 -11.72 -15.11
CA LEU A 34 11.19 -12.61 -13.94
C LEU A 34 10.32 -13.84 -14.22
N THR A 35 10.74 -14.99 -13.69
CA THR A 35 9.85 -16.16 -13.59
C THR A 35 8.69 -15.87 -12.64
N GLU A 36 7.61 -16.63 -12.76
CA GLU A 36 6.44 -16.49 -11.88
C GLU A 36 6.83 -16.65 -10.40
N TRP A 37 7.75 -17.57 -10.10
CA TRP A 37 8.18 -17.82 -8.73
C TRP A 37 8.98 -16.64 -8.17
N GLU A 38 9.93 -16.10 -8.95
CA GLU A 38 10.70 -14.91 -8.56
C GLU A 38 9.79 -13.70 -8.32
N GLN A 39 8.88 -13.46 -9.27
CA GLN A 39 7.92 -12.36 -9.17
C GLN A 39 7.05 -12.52 -7.92
N MET A 40 6.47 -13.71 -7.70
CA MET A 40 5.63 -13.96 -6.54
C MET A 40 6.38 -13.89 -5.21
N ALA A 41 7.64 -14.32 -5.14
CA ALA A 41 8.44 -14.19 -3.91
C ALA A 41 8.60 -12.71 -3.50
N ILE A 42 8.84 -11.81 -4.47
CA ILE A 42 8.95 -10.37 -4.21
C ILE A 42 7.59 -9.77 -3.86
N LEU A 43 6.53 -10.15 -4.58
CA LEU A 43 5.16 -9.70 -4.30
C LEU A 43 4.72 -10.13 -2.89
N CYS A 44 5.01 -11.37 -2.49
CA CYS A 44 4.77 -11.86 -1.13
C CYS A 44 5.60 -11.09 -0.08
N ALA A 45 6.84 -10.69 -0.39
CA ALA A 45 7.60 -9.84 0.53
C ALA A 45 6.95 -8.45 0.68
N ALA A 46 6.47 -7.86 -0.41
CA ALA A 46 5.90 -6.51 -0.42
C ALA A 46 4.44 -6.45 0.07
N ALA A 47 3.66 -7.51 -0.11
CA ALA A 47 2.23 -7.51 0.16
C ALA A 47 1.68 -8.78 0.84
N GLY A 48 2.52 -9.72 1.25
CA GLY A 48 2.08 -11.01 1.77
C GLY A 48 1.29 -10.93 3.07
N ASN A 49 0.39 -11.89 3.23
CA ASN A 49 -0.23 -12.31 4.48
C ASN A 49 0.68 -13.33 5.18
N THR A 50 0.89 -13.14 6.48
CA THR A 50 1.74 -13.98 7.32
C THR A 50 0.95 -14.63 8.46
N GLY A 51 -0.34 -14.87 8.25
CA GLY A 51 -1.25 -15.46 9.23
C GLY A 51 -2.24 -14.46 9.82
N TRP A 52 -2.61 -14.67 11.09
CA TRP A 52 -3.50 -13.79 11.83
C TRP A 52 -2.77 -12.65 12.56
N HIS A 53 -3.41 -11.50 12.64
CA HIS A 53 -2.94 -10.32 13.39
C HIS A 53 -3.12 -10.53 14.90
N ASN A 54 -2.11 -10.19 15.70
CA ASN A 54 -2.10 -10.40 17.16
C ASN A 54 -2.90 -9.36 17.97
N LEU A 55 -3.49 -8.37 17.30
CA LEU A 55 -4.28 -7.26 17.86
C LEU A 55 -3.51 -6.43 18.90
N ILE A 56 -4.13 -5.34 19.35
CA ILE A 56 -3.54 -4.43 20.35
C ILE A 56 -4.16 -4.79 21.69
N MET A 57 -3.35 -5.41 22.56
CA MET A 57 -3.85 -6.14 23.73
C MET A 57 -4.37 -5.24 24.86
N ARG A 58 -3.93 -3.98 24.94
CA ARG A 58 -4.28 -3.10 26.06
C ARG A 58 -4.28 -1.63 25.65
N GLY A 59 -5.31 -0.92 26.11
CA GLY A 59 -5.35 0.53 26.26
C GLY A 59 -6.16 0.85 27.52
N GLU A 60 -5.70 1.77 28.35
CA GLU A 60 -6.34 2.07 29.64
C GLU A 60 -7.80 2.50 29.47
N ARG A 61 -8.09 3.34 28.46
CA ARG A 61 -9.46 3.76 28.10
C ARG A 61 -10.39 2.62 27.70
N TYR A 62 -9.84 1.51 27.23
CA TYR A 62 -10.64 0.34 26.86
C TYR A 62 -10.85 -0.61 28.03
N ALA A 63 -10.07 -0.51 29.11
CA ALA A 63 -10.08 -1.54 30.15
C ALA A 63 -11.49 -1.75 30.74
N PRO A 64 -11.98 -3.01 30.84
CA PRO A 64 -11.26 -4.27 30.61
C PRO A 64 -11.33 -4.83 29.17
N ALA A 65 -11.97 -4.13 28.23
CA ALA A 65 -12.11 -4.52 26.83
C ALA A 65 -10.80 -4.42 26.03
N LEU A 66 -10.75 -5.11 24.89
CA LEU A 66 -9.64 -5.06 23.93
C LEU A 66 -9.65 -3.73 23.15
N SER A 67 -8.47 -3.20 22.84
CA SER A 67 -8.35 -2.04 21.96
C SER A 67 -8.79 -2.40 20.54
N ASN A 68 -9.79 -1.67 20.04
CA ASN A 68 -10.50 -2.00 18.82
C ASN A 68 -10.02 -1.20 17.59
N TYR A 69 -8.74 -0.79 17.55
CA TYR A 69 -8.22 0.10 16.50
C TYR A 69 -8.09 -0.57 15.12
N ALA A 70 -7.51 -1.77 15.09
CA ALA A 70 -7.14 -2.48 13.86
C ALA A 70 -8.31 -2.66 12.90
N CYS A 71 -8.03 -2.63 11.60
CA CYS A 71 -9.04 -2.79 10.55
C CYS A 71 -8.93 -4.11 9.77
N SER A 72 -7.84 -4.87 9.93
CA SER A 72 -7.68 -6.18 9.30
C SER A 72 -7.39 -7.27 10.33
N ALA A 73 -7.96 -8.45 10.10
CA ALA A 73 -7.69 -9.65 10.89
C ALA A 73 -6.40 -10.36 10.47
N GLY A 74 -5.97 -10.19 9.21
CA GLY A 74 -4.78 -10.83 8.66
C GLY A 74 -3.50 -10.06 9.02
N GLY A 75 -2.45 -10.77 9.41
CA GLY A 75 -1.11 -10.23 9.56
C GLY A 75 -0.45 -10.03 8.20
N ARG A 76 0.27 -8.92 8.01
CA ARG A 76 0.99 -8.60 6.77
C ARG A 76 2.51 -8.63 6.98
N THR A 77 3.28 -8.75 5.90
CA THR A 77 4.76 -8.70 5.96
C THR A 77 5.32 -7.34 6.38
N PHE A 78 4.51 -6.28 6.29
CA PHE A 78 4.85 -4.92 6.70
C PHE A 78 3.86 -4.41 7.77
N PRO A 79 4.33 -3.51 8.67
CA PRO A 79 3.48 -2.91 9.69
C PRO A 79 2.60 -1.80 9.09
N SER A 80 1.54 -1.45 9.82
CA SER A 80 0.66 -0.32 9.53
C SER A 80 0.30 0.37 10.84
N ALA A 81 0.03 1.68 10.79
CA ALA A 81 -0.42 2.45 11.94
C ALA A 81 -1.68 1.82 12.53
N ALA A 82 -1.63 1.53 13.84
CA ALA A 82 -2.70 0.88 14.61
C ALA A 82 -3.32 -0.40 13.98
N GLY A 83 -2.66 -1.04 13.01
CA GLY A 83 -3.20 -2.18 12.26
C GLY A 83 -4.30 -1.79 11.25
N PHE A 84 -4.27 -0.59 10.67
CA PHE A 84 -5.26 -0.13 9.69
C PHE A 84 -5.16 -0.87 8.36
N HIS A 85 -3.94 -1.09 7.85
CA HIS A 85 -3.62 -1.77 6.59
C HIS A 85 -4.62 -1.39 5.49
N THR A 86 -4.46 -0.18 4.95
CA THR A 86 -5.39 0.39 3.95
C THR A 86 -4.87 0.25 2.52
N SER A 87 -3.69 -0.36 2.34
CA SER A 87 -3.06 -0.54 1.03
C SER A 87 -3.30 -1.91 0.38
N GLU A 88 -3.23 -1.91 -0.95
CA GLU A 88 -3.12 -3.10 -1.80
C GLU A 88 -2.00 -2.91 -2.83
N LEU A 89 -1.60 -3.98 -3.50
CA LEU A 89 -0.50 -3.97 -4.45
C LEU A 89 -1.02 -4.11 -5.89
N PHE A 90 -0.66 -3.15 -6.73
CA PHE A 90 -0.71 -3.30 -8.18
C PHE A 90 0.70 -3.63 -8.69
N PHE A 91 0.79 -4.31 -9.83
CA PHE A 91 2.09 -4.46 -10.50
C PHE A 91 1.90 -4.67 -12.00
N THR A 92 2.99 -4.49 -12.75
CA THR A 92 3.02 -4.71 -14.19
C THR A 92 4.31 -5.37 -14.63
N ASP A 93 4.20 -6.20 -15.66
CA ASP A 93 5.30 -6.83 -16.39
C ASP A 93 5.03 -6.75 -17.91
N ASP A 94 5.77 -7.50 -18.72
CA ASP A 94 5.58 -7.50 -20.17
C ASP A 94 4.19 -7.99 -20.63
N ASN A 95 3.56 -8.84 -19.82
CA ASN A 95 2.33 -9.55 -20.18
C ASN A 95 1.07 -8.81 -19.73
N GLY A 96 1.16 -7.98 -18.70
CA GLY A 96 -0.04 -7.38 -18.13
C GLY A 96 0.13 -6.38 -17.00
N VAL A 97 -1.02 -5.93 -16.54
CA VAL A 97 -1.23 -5.19 -15.29
C VAL A 97 -2.09 -6.07 -14.38
N TYR A 98 -1.72 -6.14 -13.11
CA TYR A 98 -2.32 -7.05 -12.15
C TYR A 98 -2.63 -6.33 -10.84
N PHE A 99 -3.62 -6.86 -10.14
CA PHE A 99 -4.02 -6.48 -8.79
C PHE A 99 -3.81 -7.67 -7.86
N PHE A 100 -3.11 -7.45 -6.76
CA PHE A 100 -2.81 -8.47 -5.76
C PHE A 100 -3.53 -8.15 -4.45
N LYS A 101 -4.67 -8.82 -4.25
CA LYS A 101 -5.62 -8.50 -3.18
C LYS A 101 -5.33 -9.28 -1.90
N THR A 102 -4.77 -8.62 -0.90
CA THR A 102 -4.31 -9.22 0.37
C THR A 102 -4.77 -8.45 1.61
N ARG A 103 -5.36 -7.24 1.47
CA ARG A 103 -5.74 -6.34 2.57
C ARG A 103 -6.64 -7.01 3.60
N ASP A 104 -7.64 -7.70 3.11
CA ASP A 104 -8.67 -8.37 3.91
C ASP A 104 -8.58 -9.90 3.73
N ALA A 105 -7.39 -10.41 3.36
CA ALA A 105 -7.17 -11.84 3.26
C ALA A 105 -7.19 -12.47 4.67
N PRO A 106 -7.85 -13.65 4.82
CA PRO A 106 -7.65 -14.47 6.02
C PRO A 106 -6.21 -15.02 6.04
N GLU A 107 -5.87 -15.83 7.04
CA GLU A 107 -4.67 -16.66 6.96
C GLU A 107 -4.65 -17.46 5.65
N LEU A 108 -3.56 -17.29 4.88
CA LEU A 108 -3.42 -17.93 3.56
C LEU A 108 -2.64 -19.24 3.60
N ALA A 109 -1.82 -19.46 4.61
CA ALA A 109 -1.11 -20.71 4.85
C ALA A 109 -0.99 -20.92 6.37
N SER A 110 -0.87 -22.16 6.81
CA SER A 110 -0.70 -22.48 8.23
C SER A 110 0.78 -22.54 8.59
N ARG A 111 1.12 -22.12 9.81
CA ARG A 111 2.46 -22.29 10.36
C ARG A 111 2.65 -23.74 10.82
N SER A 112 3.88 -24.24 10.69
CA SER A 112 4.32 -25.47 11.35
C SER A 112 4.27 -25.32 12.88
N GLU A 113 4.42 -26.43 13.61
CA GLU A 113 4.52 -26.41 15.08
C GLU A 113 5.67 -25.52 15.59
N ASN A 114 6.71 -25.32 14.78
CA ASN A 114 7.85 -24.45 15.08
C ASN A 114 7.61 -22.99 14.70
N GLY A 115 6.40 -22.64 14.22
CA GLY A 115 6.02 -21.27 13.86
C GLY A 115 6.53 -20.78 12.51
N THR A 116 7.02 -21.67 11.65
CA THR A 116 7.54 -21.34 10.30
C THR A 116 6.53 -21.67 9.21
N PHE A 117 6.58 -20.96 8.09
CA PHE A 117 5.81 -21.31 6.88
C PHE A 117 6.63 -22.19 5.94
N ASP A 118 5.95 -23.08 5.22
CA ASP A 118 6.49 -23.61 3.98
C ASP A 118 6.42 -22.51 2.90
N ALA A 119 7.55 -22.21 2.26
CA ALA A 119 7.64 -21.10 1.32
C ALA A 119 6.84 -21.36 0.04
N GLU A 120 6.79 -22.61 -0.42
CA GLU A 120 6.12 -22.98 -1.66
C GLU A 120 4.60 -22.97 -1.49
N GLU A 121 4.09 -23.50 -0.38
CA GLU A 121 2.68 -23.40 0.00
C GLU A 121 2.24 -21.95 0.17
N LEU A 122 3.06 -21.13 0.86
CA LEU A 122 2.76 -19.72 1.07
C LEU A 122 2.68 -18.99 -0.28
N ILE A 123 3.66 -19.16 -1.17
CA ILE A 123 3.66 -18.52 -2.49
C ILE A 123 2.46 -18.98 -3.33
N LYS A 124 2.18 -20.29 -3.37
CA LYS A 124 1.01 -20.84 -4.10
C LYS A 124 -0.30 -20.25 -3.60
N ALA A 125 -0.48 -20.14 -2.28
CA ALA A 125 -1.68 -19.55 -1.70
C ALA A 125 -1.86 -18.08 -2.10
N HIS A 126 -0.79 -17.28 -2.05
CA HIS A 126 -0.82 -15.88 -2.48
C HIS A 126 -1.08 -15.72 -3.97
N ARG A 127 -0.52 -16.61 -4.80
CA ARG A 127 -0.68 -16.56 -6.26
C ARG A 127 -2.14 -16.60 -6.69
N THR A 128 -3.00 -17.31 -5.95
CA THR A 128 -4.46 -17.38 -6.21
C THR A 128 -5.18 -16.04 -6.04
N ARG A 129 -4.56 -15.06 -5.38
CA ARG A 129 -5.13 -13.73 -5.12
C ARG A 129 -4.69 -12.66 -6.12
N VAL A 130 -3.83 -13.02 -7.07
CA VAL A 130 -3.41 -12.16 -8.16
C VAL A 130 -4.45 -12.24 -9.28
N ARG A 131 -4.99 -11.09 -9.66
CA ARG A 131 -5.93 -10.94 -10.77
C ARG A 131 -5.32 -10.05 -11.85
N LYS A 132 -5.29 -10.52 -13.10
CA LYS A 132 -4.96 -9.68 -14.26
C LYS A 132 -6.11 -8.70 -14.52
N ILE A 133 -5.79 -7.42 -14.72
CA ILE A 133 -6.77 -6.35 -14.95
C ILE A 133 -6.59 -5.65 -16.29
N SER A 134 -5.41 -5.76 -16.92
CA SER A 134 -5.17 -5.30 -18.30
C SER A 134 -4.13 -6.19 -18.98
N GLU A 135 -4.25 -6.29 -20.31
CA GLU A 135 -3.26 -6.91 -21.17
C GLU A 135 -2.09 -5.96 -21.43
N GLY A 136 -0.89 -6.54 -21.54
CA GLY A 136 0.36 -5.82 -21.80
C GLY A 136 0.84 -4.95 -20.64
N ARG A 137 2.10 -4.51 -20.76
CA ARG A 137 2.74 -3.61 -19.81
C ARG A 137 1.97 -2.30 -19.64
N LEU A 138 1.90 -1.80 -18.41
CA LEU A 138 1.31 -0.50 -18.08
C LEU A 138 1.95 0.59 -18.95
N LYS A 139 1.12 1.33 -19.68
CA LYS A 139 1.58 2.40 -20.57
C LYS A 139 1.90 3.65 -19.77
N ILE A 140 3.18 3.84 -19.48
CA ILE A 140 3.74 5.08 -18.93
C ILE A 140 4.86 5.53 -19.88
N PRO A 141 4.72 6.66 -20.58
CA PRO A 141 5.75 7.13 -21.49
C PRO A 141 7.09 7.35 -20.76
N PRO A 142 8.22 6.88 -21.30
CA PRO A 142 9.55 7.07 -20.70
C PRO A 142 10.08 8.48 -21.00
N GLU A 143 9.32 9.51 -20.68
CA GLU A 143 9.66 10.92 -20.89
C GLU A 143 9.04 11.81 -19.81
N THR A 144 9.55 13.03 -19.66
CA THR A 144 8.95 14.03 -18.77
C THR A 144 7.64 14.56 -19.37
N PRO A 145 6.59 14.81 -18.56
CA PRO A 145 6.58 14.79 -17.10
C PRO A 145 6.20 13.43 -16.47
N TYR A 146 5.95 12.38 -17.26
CA TYR A 146 5.44 11.09 -16.79
C TYR A 146 6.45 10.32 -15.93
N VAL A 147 7.71 10.34 -16.36
CA VAL A 147 8.84 9.74 -15.66
C VAL A 147 9.91 10.81 -15.52
N GLU A 148 10.48 10.92 -14.33
CA GLU A 148 11.57 11.86 -14.07
C GLU A 148 12.75 11.62 -15.02
N ALA A 149 13.40 12.70 -15.46
CA ALA A 149 14.39 12.64 -16.53
C ALA A 149 15.52 11.61 -16.31
N HIS A 150 15.92 11.39 -15.04
CA HIS A 150 16.97 10.44 -14.68
C HIS A 150 16.53 8.96 -14.66
N ASN A 151 15.23 8.71 -14.82
CA ASN A 151 14.58 7.39 -14.76
C ASN A 151 14.03 6.92 -16.13
N THR A 152 13.94 7.81 -17.12
CA THR A 152 13.35 7.53 -18.45
C THR A 152 13.98 6.32 -19.16
N TRP A 153 15.29 6.13 -19.00
CA TRP A 153 16.03 5.02 -19.62
C TRP A 153 15.83 3.67 -18.91
N VAL A 154 15.25 3.64 -17.70
CA VAL A 154 15.32 2.46 -16.82
C VAL A 154 14.00 2.00 -16.22
N VAL A 155 13.05 2.91 -15.98
CA VAL A 155 11.78 2.55 -15.31
C VAL A 155 10.80 1.91 -16.30
N ASN A 156 10.19 0.80 -15.89
CA ASN A 156 9.10 0.13 -16.60
C ASN A 156 9.43 -0.23 -18.06
N HIS A 157 10.65 -0.72 -18.30
CA HIS A 157 11.10 -1.23 -19.60
C HIS A 157 10.88 -2.75 -19.71
N PRO A 158 10.95 -3.33 -20.94
CA PRO A 158 10.84 -4.77 -21.12
C PRO A 158 11.76 -5.58 -20.21
N GLY A 159 11.31 -6.77 -19.78
CA GLY A 159 12.01 -7.63 -18.83
C GLY A 159 11.94 -7.20 -17.36
N THR A 160 11.38 -6.02 -17.05
CA THR A 160 11.25 -5.55 -15.65
C THR A 160 9.87 -5.83 -15.08
N THR A 161 9.77 -6.02 -13.77
CA THR A 161 8.51 -5.95 -13.03
C THR A 161 8.47 -4.65 -12.24
N LEU A 162 7.42 -3.85 -12.40
CA LEU A 162 7.17 -2.65 -11.62
C LEU A 162 6.05 -2.92 -10.61
N ILE A 163 6.35 -2.73 -9.33
CA ILE A 163 5.46 -2.91 -8.20
C ILE A 163 4.99 -1.53 -7.72
N ILE A 164 3.67 -1.40 -7.56
CA ILE A 164 2.93 -0.15 -7.38
C ILE A 164 2.00 -0.32 -6.17
N PRO A 165 2.49 -0.12 -4.93
CA PRO A 165 1.63 -0.17 -3.75
C PRO A 165 0.74 1.08 -3.72
N VAL A 166 -0.57 0.90 -3.51
CA VAL A 166 -1.58 1.97 -3.54
C VAL A 166 -2.33 1.95 -2.21
N ALA A 167 -2.39 3.08 -1.52
CA ALA A 167 -3.13 3.27 -0.28
C ALA A 167 -4.49 3.91 -0.53
N ASP A 168 -5.51 3.38 0.15
CA ASP A 168 -6.77 4.08 0.37
C ASP A 168 -6.57 5.07 1.52
N LEU A 169 -6.18 6.30 1.17
CA LEU A 169 -5.90 7.35 2.16
C LEU A 169 -7.21 7.90 2.75
N ALA A 170 -8.32 7.88 1.99
CA ALA A 170 -9.64 8.15 2.53
C ALA A 170 -9.98 7.18 3.68
N GLN A 171 -9.83 5.87 3.47
CA GLN A 171 -10.04 4.89 4.54
C GLN A 171 -9.08 5.11 5.71
N HIS A 172 -7.83 5.48 5.44
CA HIS A 172 -6.84 5.72 6.48
C HIS A 172 -7.21 6.93 7.35
N VAL A 173 -7.62 8.05 6.75
CA VAL A 173 -8.10 9.23 7.49
C VAL A 173 -9.37 8.90 8.25
N LEU A 174 -10.30 8.13 7.68
CA LEU A 174 -11.52 7.72 8.38
C LEU A 174 -11.22 6.82 9.60
N ALA A 175 -10.23 5.93 9.46
CA ALA A 175 -9.72 5.13 10.57
C ALA A 175 -8.99 6.01 11.61
N GLY A 176 -8.30 7.06 11.17
CA GLY A 176 -7.75 8.12 12.02
C GLY A 176 -8.82 8.83 12.83
N ILE A 177 -9.91 9.31 12.21
CA ILE A 177 -11.03 9.93 12.93
C ILE A 177 -11.61 8.95 13.96
N CYS A 178 -11.77 7.67 13.60
CA CYS A 178 -12.18 6.65 14.57
C CYS A 178 -11.21 6.56 15.74
N TYR A 179 -9.90 6.44 15.47
CA TYR A 179 -8.86 6.33 16.48
C TYR A 179 -8.87 7.52 17.45
N TYR A 180 -8.96 8.75 16.96
CA TYR A 180 -8.98 9.94 17.80
C TYR A 180 -10.28 10.05 18.60
N THR A 181 -11.43 9.78 17.96
CA THR A 181 -12.74 9.77 18.64
C THR A 181 -12.75 8.76 19.79
N GLN A 182 -12.18 7.57 19.59
CA GLN A 182 -12.03 6.55 20.64
C GLN A 182 -11.14 6.99 21.80
N ASN A 183 -10.23 7.92 21.55
CA ASN A 183 -9.35 8.52 22.56
C ASN A 183 -9.89 9.84 23.12
N GLY A 184 -11.14 10.19 22.80
CA GLY A 184 -11.81 11.38 23.29
C GLY A 184 -11.35 12.67 22.60
N VAL A 185 -10.85 12.58 21.37
CA VAL A 185 -10.35 13.72 20.59
C VAL A 185 -11.22 13.90 19.35
N CYS A 186 -11.55 15.15 19.04
CA CYS A 186 -12.19 15.55 17.80
C CYS A 186 -11.39 16.65 17.09
N PHE A 187 -11.88 17.08 15.92
CA PHE A 187 -11.20 18.03 15.06
C PHE A 187 -12.01 19.30 14.79
N PHE A 188 -11.31 20.38 14.45
CA PHE A 188 -11.88 21.59 13.87
C PHE A 188 -11.22 21.90 12.53
N ASP A 189 -11.90 22.64 11.66
CA ASP A 189 -11.38 23.04 10.36
C ASP A 189 -10.47 24.27 10.52
N ASP A 190 -9.18 24.03 10.72
CA ASP A 190 -8.18 25.09 10.83
C ASP A 190 -7.84 25.77 9.50
N ILE A 191 -8.21 25.15 8.37
CA ILE A 191 -7.97 25.71 7.04
C ILE A 191 -8.97 26.84 6.74
N HIS A 192 -10.23 26.66 7.13
CA HIS A 192 -11.26 27.70 7.03
C HIS A 192 -11.46 28.51 8.33
N GLY A 193 -10.89 28.06 9.45
CA GLY A 193 -11.07 28.69 10.76
C GLY A 193 -12.46 28.47 11.34
N GLU A 194 -13.06 27.31 11.07
CA GLU A 194 -14.45 26.97 11.39
C GLU A 194 -14.51 25.78 12.38
N GLU A 195 -15.47 25.83 13.31
CA GLU A 195 -15.84 24.67 14.12
C GLU A 195 -16.77 23.75 13.31
N ILE A 196 -16.79 22.46 13.67
CA ILE A 196 -17.70 21.48 13.06
C ILE A 196 -19.06 21.58 13.76
N GLU A 197 -20.04 22.22 13.11
CA GLU A 197 -21.39 22.39 13.65
C GLU A 197 -22.04 21.05 14.03
N GLY A 198 -22.61 20.97 15.24
CA GLY A 198 -23.29 19.78 15.75
C GLY A 198 -22.40 18.87 16.60
N LEU A 199 -21.10 19.11 16.64
CA LEU A 199 -20.14 18.29 17.38
C LEU A 199 -20.33 18.40 18.90
N GLU A 200 -20.88 19.51 19.39
CA GLU A 200 -21.17 19.77 20.81
C GLU A 200 -22.09 18.70 21.45
N LYS A 201 -22.93 18.06 20.63
CA LYS A 201 -23.82 16.96 21.04
C LYS A 201 -23.04 15.72 21.49
N PHE A 202 -21.79 15.59 21.05
CA PHE A 202 -20.89 14.47 21.35
C PHE A 202 -19.85 14.81 22.42
N SER A 203 -20.05 15.87 23.20
CA SER A 203 -19.16 16.27 24.32
C SER A 203 -19.00 15.21 25.42
N GLY A 204 -19.90 14.22 25.49
CA GLY A 204 -19.72 13.03 26.34
C GLY A 204 -18.74 11.99 25.77
N LEU A 205 -18.42 12.07 24.47
CA LEU A 205 -17.55 11.15 23.74
C LEU A 205 -16.18 11.77 23.41
N VAL A 206 -16.15 13.06 23.04
CA VAL A 206 -14.95 13.79 22.61
C VAL A 206 -14.82 15.13 23.32
N ASP A 207 -13.58 15.60 23.51
CA ASP A 207 -13.27 16.92 24.05
C ASP A 207 -13.50 18.00 22.99
N THR A 208 -14.70 18.58 23.00
CA THR A 208 -15.08 19.68 22.09
C THR A 208 -14.50 21.03 22.48
N GLU A 209 -13.91 21.16 23.68
CA GLU A 209 -13.29 22.42 24.13
C GLU A 209 -11.85 22.55 23.62
N ASN A 210 -11.17 21.43 23.36
CA ASN A 210 -9.79 21.39 22.87
C ASN A 210 -9.63 20.52 21.61
N PRO A 211 -10.33 20.82 20.49
CA PRO A 211 -10.23 20.05 19.27
C PRO A 211 -8.83 20.20 18.63
N LEU A 212 -8.36 19.16 17.94
CA LEU A 212 -7.14 19.22 17.15
C LEU A 212 -7.39 19.80 15.74
N PRO A 213 -6.39 20.41 15.10
CA PRO A 213 -6.52 20.87 13.72
C PRO A 213 -6.77 19.72 12.73
N LEU A 214 -7.68 19.92 11.78
CA LEU A 214 -7.90 18.99 10.66
C LEU A 214 -6.63 18.77 9.85
N SER A 215 -5.84 19.82 9.61
CA SER A 215 -4.56 19.72 8.89
C SER A 215 -3.58 18.76 9.58
N PHE A 216 -3.63 18.66 10.91
CA PHE A 216 -2.81 17.71 11.67
C PHE A 216 -3.26 16.26 11.42
N LEU A 217 -4.56 15.98 11.45
CA LEU A 217 -5.10 14.65 11.13
C LEU A 217 -4.60 14.16 9.77
N GLU A 218 -4.73 15.00 8.74
CA GLU A 218 -4.37 14.61 7.38
C GLU A 218 -2.87 14.45 7.19
N LEU A 219 -2.07 15.37 7.73
CA LEU A 219 -0.62 15.25 7.70
C LEU A 219 -0.17 13.95 8.37
N TRP A 220 -0.79 13.61 9.50
CA TRP A 220 -0.46 12.40 10.25
C TRP A 220 -0.85 11.14 9.48
N SER A 221 -2.10 11.04 9.02
CA SER A 221 -2.58 9.91 8.22
C SER A 221 -1.83 9.74 6.90
N PHE A 222 -1.45 10.84 6.23
CA PHE A 222 -0.62 10.80 5.03
C PHE A 222 0.78 10.24 5.33
N SER A 223 1.38 10.65 6.45
CA SER A 223 2.67 10.15 6.90
C SER A 223 2.63 8.67 7.25
N GLU A 224 1.57 8.23 7.92
CA GLU A 224 1.32 6.82 8.26
C GLU A 224 1.13 5.95 7.02
N ALA A 225 0.30 6.37 6.07
CA ALA A 225 0.12 5.68 4.79
C ALA A 225 1.43 5.64 3.97
N THR A 226 2.20 6.73 3.97
CA THR A 226 3.52 6.77 3.31
C THR A 226 4.50 5.78 3.95
N ALA A 227 4.52 5.67 5.28
CA ALA A 227 5.34 4.70 5.98
C ALA A 227 4.92 3.26 5.65
N GLU A 228 3.62 2.99 5.60
CA GLU A 228 3.06 1.69 5.20
C GLU A 228 3.56 1.26 3.81
N LEU A 229 3.35 2.08 2.78
CA LEU A 229 3.78 1.80 1.40
C LEU A 229 5.31 1.71 1.29
N SER A 230 6.04 2.52 2.05
CA SER A 230 7.50 2.53 2.05
C SER A 230 8.09 1.25 2.63
N ILE A 231 7.54 0.75 3.74
CA ILE A 231 8.02 -0.48 4.37
C ILE A 231 7.65 -1.70 3.51
N ALA A 232 6.48 -1.69 2.86
CA ALA A 232 6.10 -2.68 1.85
C ALA A 232 7.16 -2.75 0.72
N CYS A 233 7.50 -1.61 0.10
CA CYS A 233 8.56 -1.56 -0.91
C CYS A 233 9.92 -1.98 -0.36
N TYR A 234 10.25 -1.60 0.88
CA TYR A 234 11.54 -1.92 1.49
C TYR A 234 11.68 -3.42 1.78
N ALA A 235 10.60 -4.09 2.21
CA ALA A 235 10.57 -5.55 2.36
C ALA A 235 10.81 -6.25 1.02
N GLY A 236 10.14 -5.80 -0.05
CA GLY A 236 10.43 -6.27 -1.41
C GLY A 236 11.87 -6.00 -1.83
N MET A 237 12.41 -4.82 -1.53
CA MET A 237 13.81 -4.46 -1.83
C MET A 237 14.80 -5.42 -1.16
N LEU A 238 14.57 -5.80 0.10
CA LEU A 238 15.41 -6.79 0.79
C LEU A 238 15.30 -8.18 0.15
N MET A 239 14.11 -8.57 -0.30
CA MET A 239 13.91 -9.82 -1.03
C MET A 239 14.72 -9.86 -2.34
N LEU A 240 14.76 -8.75 -3.09
CA LEU A 240 15.63 -8.66 -4.29
C LEU A 240 17.08 -8.98 -3.96
N GLN A 241 17.61 -8.42 -2.86
CA GLN A 241 19.00 -8.66 -2.47
C GLN A 241 19.26 -10.12 -2.08
N ALA A 242 18.30 -10.73 -1.38
CA ALA A 242 18.36 -12.12 -0.96
C ALA A 242 18.33 -13.07 -2.16
N MET A 243 17.51 -12.76 -3.17
CA MET A 243 17.37 -13.58 -4.38
C MET A 243 18.50 -13.36 -5.39
N GLY A 244 19.19 -12.22 -5.34
CA GLY A 244 20.21 -11.85 -6.32
C GLY A 244 19.68 -11.03 -7.50
N LEU A 245 18.50 -10.44 -7.34
CA LEU A 245 17.85 -9.61 -8.35
C LEU A 245 18.26 -8.14 -8.23
N GLY A 246 18.28 -7.48 -9.38
CA GLY A 246 18.42 -6.03 -9.47
C GLY A 246 17.10 -5.32 -9.18
N GLY A 247 17.21 -4.02 -8.89
CA GLY A 247 16.07 -3.18 -8.56
C GLY A 247 16.38 -2.05 -7.59
N TRP A 248 15.38 -1.20 -7.38
CA TRP A 248 15.41 -0.16 -6.36
C TRP A 248 13.98 0.31 -6.02
N MET A 249 13.86 0.85 -4.80
CA MET A 249 12.68 1.58 -4.35
C MET A 249 12.85 3.07 -4.69
N PHE A 250 11.81 3.71 -5.22
CA PHE A 250 11.92 5.07 -5.74
C PHE A 250 10.59 5.82 -5.78
N ASN A 251 10.71 7.15 -5.85
CA ASN A 251 9.71 8.03 -6.44
C ASN A 251 10.20 8.46 -7.84
N GLY A 252 9.47 9.34 -8.50
CA GLY A 252 9.89 9.87 -9.80
C GLY A 252 9.24 9.17 -10.99
N VAL A 253 8.02 8.68 -10.74
CA VAL A 253 6.97 8.53 -11.76
C VAL A 253 5.82 9.41 -11.29
N ASP A 254 5.24 10.17 -12.20
CA ASP A 254 4.09 11.03 -11.91
C ASP A 254 2.92 10.18 -11.38
N PRO A 255 2.46 10.41 -10.14
CA PRO A 255 1.41 9.60 -9.53
C PRO A 255 0.08 9.70 -10.28
N PHE A 256 -0.20 10.84 -10.92
CA PHE A 256 -1.43 11.02 -11.70
C PHE A 256 -1.40 10.17 -12.97
N SER A 257 -0.26 10.10 -13.64
CA SER A 257 -0.07 9.22 -14.80
C SER A 257 -0.13 7.74 -14.43
N ILE A 258 0.36 7.35 -13.25
CA ILE A 258 0.20 5.99 -12.73
C ILE A 258 -1.26 5.68 -12.44
N LEU A 259 -1.98 6.56 -11.73
CA LEU A 259 -3.37 6.31 -11.36
C LEU A 259 -4.33 6.45 -12.56
N GLY A 260 -3.94 7.15 -13.63
CA GLY A 260 -4.79 7.40 -14.81
C GLY A 260 -5.47 8.76 -14.82
N ALA A 261 -5.00 9.69 -13.99
CA ALA A 261 -5.42 11.08 -13.90
C ALA A 261 -4.48 12.05 -14.65
N SER A 262 -3.78 11.58 -15.69
CA SER A 262 -2.85 12.39 -16.50
C SER A 262 -3.54 13.48 -17.34
N GLY A 263 -4.87 13.41 -17.49
CA GLY A 263 -5.64 14.23 -18.45
C GLY A 263 -5.44 13.84 -19.92
N LYS A 264 -4.65 12.79 -20.20
CA LYS A 264 -4.30 12.36 -21.56
C LYS A 264 -4.76 10.92 -21.83
N PRO A 265 -5.70 10.67 -22.76
CA PRO A 265 -6.25 9.35 -23.03
C PRO A 265 -5.20 8.28 -23.39
N GLU A 266 -4.10 8.68 -24.02
CA GLU A 266 -2.99 7.81 -24.39
C GLU A 266 -2.13 7.35 -23.20
N VAL A 267 -2.21 8.06 -22.05
CA VAL A 267 -1.57 7.71 -20.78
C VAL A 267 -2.65 7.34 -19.78
N SER A 268 -3.30 6.20 -20.03
CA SER A 268 -4.44 5.72 -19.26
C SER A 268 -4.10 5.32 -17.82
N GLY A 269 -2.82 5.07 -17.52
CA GLY A 269 -2.39 4.55 -16.23
C GLY A 269 -3.15 3.29 -15.82
N LEU A 270 -3.39 3.14 -14.52
CA LEU A 270 -4.21 2.08 -13.92
C LEU A 270 -5.72 2.29 -14.16
N GLY A 271 -6.14 3.45 -14.66
CA GLY A 271 -7.53 3.74 -14.99
C GLY A 271 -8.43 4.03 -13.79
N PHE A 272 -7.87 4.55 -12.69
CA PHE A 272 -8.66 5.02 -11.56
C PHE A 272 -9.60 6.13 -12.02
N ARG A 273 -10.83 6.08 -11.52
CA ARG A 273 -11.74 7.20 -11.56
C ARG A 273 -11.15 8.33 -10.72
N TYR A 274 -11.21 9.56 -11.25
CA TYR A 274 -10.83 10.76 -10.52
C TYR A 274 -11.84 11.88 -10.75
N ASP A 275 -11.85 12.84 -9.83
CA ASP A 275 -12.65 14.06 -9.87
C ASP A 275 -11.75 15.30 -9.98
N THR A 276 -12.34 16.38 -10.49
CA THR A 276 -11.74 17.71 -10.53
C THR A 276 -12.77 18.72 -10.04
N ASP A 277 -12.30 19.76 -9.36
CA ASP A 277 -13.15 20.81 -8.82
C ASP A 277 -12.34 22.12 -8.78
N ASP A 278 -13.00 23.26 -8.98
CA ASP A 278 -12.35 24.59 -8.96
C ASP A 278 -11.70 24.91 -7.61
N ARG A 279 -12.11 24.21 -6.53
CA ARG A 279 -11.51 24.30 -5.20
C ARG A 279 -10.11 23.68 -5.12
N TRP A 280 -9.69 22.82 -6.06
CA TRP A 280 -8.45 22.06 -5.97
C TRP A 280 -7.51 22.34 -7.14
N ALA A 281 -6.22 22.39 -6.85
CA ALA A 281 -5.19 22.55 -7.88
C ALA A 281 -4.87 21.27 -8.66
N LEU A 282 -5.24 20.10 -8.12
CA LEU A 282 -4.86 18.79 -8.64
C LEU A 282 -6.09 17.86 -8.71
N PRO A 283 -6.15 16.93 -9.67
CA PRO A 283 -7.22 15.94 -9.72
C PRO A 283 -7.17 15.03 -8.48
N ASN A 284 -8.33 14.50 -8.10
CA ASN A 284 -8.47 13.60 -6.97
C ASN A 284 -8.91 12.20 -7.42
N PRO A 285 -7.97 11.24 -7.59
CA PRO A 285 -8.31 9.84 -7.80
C PRO A 285 -9.07 9.28 -6.59
N THR A 286 -10.24 8.68 -6.83
CA THR A 286 -11.13 8.18 -5.77
C THR A 286 -11.19 6.65 -5.72
N GLY A 287 -10.86 5.95 -6.81
CA GLY A 287 -10.83 4.49 -6.82
C GLY A 287 -10.92 3.88 -8.23
N LEU A 288 -10.69 2.57 -8.31
CA LEU A 288 -10.89 1.75 -9.50
C LEU A 288 -12.09 0.81 -9.26
N PRO A 289 -13.26 1.08 -9.86
CA PRO A 289 -14.49 0.35 -9.57
C PRO A 289 -14.37 -1.17 -9.69
N GLY A 290 -14.86 -1.90 -8.69
CA GLY A 290 -14.78 -3.35 -8.60
C GLY A 290 -13.37 -3.94 -8.37
N VAL A 291 -12.36 -3.08 -8.17
CA VAL A 291 -10.96 -3.49 -7.92
C VAL A 291 -10.44 -2.89 -6.62
N PHE A 292 -10.41 -1.56 -6.51
CA PHE A 292 -9.89 -0.83 -5.35
C PHE A 292 -10.61 0.52 -5.20
N GLU A 293 -11.67 0.55 -4.42
CA GLU A 293 -12.52 1.72 -4.24
C GLU A 293 -12.20 2.42 -2.90
N GLY A 294 -12.01 3.74 -2.94
CA GLY A 294 -11.72 4.53 -1.75
C GLY A 294 -12.95 4.68 -0.85
N TYR A 295 -12.72 4.84 0.46
CA TYR A 295 -13.78 5.05 1.46
C TYR A 295 -14.32 6.49 1.44
N THR A 296 -14.82 6.92 0.29
CA THR A 296 -15.34 8.26 0.02
C THR A 296 -16.32 8.21 -1.15
N PRO A 297 -17.22 9.20 -1.30
CA PRO A 297 -17.98 9.35 -2.53
C PRO A 297 -17.08 9.43 -3.79
N PRO A 298 -17.57 8.92 -4.94
CA PRO A 298 -18.92 8.38 -5.16
C PRO A 298 -19.06 6.87 -4.84
N HIS A 299 -18.01 6.20 -4.38
CA HIS A 299 -18.05 4.75 -4.10
C HIS A 299 -18.95 4.43 -2.91
N TYR A 300 -19.05 5.37 -1.97
CA TYR A 300 -20.03 5.40 -0.90
C TYR A 300 -20.95 6.61 -1.08
N ARG A 301 -22.26 6.43 -0.86
CA ARG A 301 -23.27 7.49 -1.04
C ARG A 301 -22.94 8.81 -0.32
N ASP A 302 -22.38 8.70 0.89
CA ASP A 302 -22.03 9.78 1.81
C ASP A 302 -20.97 9.24 2.80
N MET A 303 -20.43 10.10 3.66
CA MET A 303 -19.40 9.68 4.61
C MET A 303 -19.95 8.81 5.73
N ARG A 304 -21.26 8.89 6.03
CA ARG A 304 -21.91 7.97 6.97
C ARG A 304 -21.87 6.52 6.46
N HIS A 305 -22.19 6.31 5.19
CA HIS A 305 -22.11 4.99 4.57
C HIS A 305 -20.66 4.45 4.55
N ALA A 306 -19.65 5.32 4.35
CA ALA A 306 -18.25 4.92 4.47
C ALA A 306 -17.89 4.49 5.91
N VAL A 307 -18.39 5.20 6.94
CA VAL A 307 -18.21 4.83 8.37
C VAL A 307 -18.87 3.49 8.69
N ASP A 308 -20.08 3.26 8.19
CA ASP A 308 -20.78 1.99 8.37
C ASP A 308 -20.02 0.83 7.71
N ALA A 309 -19.50 1.04 6.49
CA ALA A 309 -18.68 0.04 5.81
C ALA A 309 -17.34 -0.23 6.53
N LEU A 310 -16.74 0.79 7.15
CA LEU A 310 -15.52 0.62 7.95
C LEU A 310 -15.84 -0.15 9.24
N THR A 311 -16.99 0.14 9.87
CA THR A 311 -17.46 -0.58 11.05
C THR A 311 -17.73 -2.06 10.72
N GLU A 312 -18.40 -2.35 9.61
CA GLU A 312 -18.61 -3.72 9.13
C GLU A 312 -17.28 -4.44 8.84
N ARG A 313 -16.31 -3.75 8.21
CA ARG A 313 -14.97 -4.31 8.00
C ARG A 313 -14.29 -4.73 9.33
N LYS A 314 -14.52 -3.97 10.41
CA LYS A 314 -13.88 -4.19 11.72
C LYS A 314 -14.56 -5.29 12.55
N PHE A 315 -15.89 -5.27 12.62
CA PHE A 315 -16.68 -6.09 13.56
C PHE A 315 -17.55 -7.16 12.87
N GLY A 316 -17.76 -7.00 11.56
CA GLY A 316 -18.50 -7.94 10.72
C GLY A 316 -17.72 -9.22 10.39
N LYS A 317 -18.28 -10.05 9.53
CA LYS A 317 -17.73 -11.38 9.24
C LYS A 317 -16.29 -11.29 8.67
N GLY A 318 -15.35 -11.96 9.32
CA GLY A 318 -13.93 -11.96 8.93
C GLY A 318 -13.15 -10.74 9.45
N GLY A 319 -13.82 -9.79 10.12
CA GLY A 319 -13.20 -8.64 10.74
C GLY A 319 -12.40 -9.00 12.00
N PRO A 320 -11.40 -8.18 12.39
CA PRO A 320 -10.52 -8.45 13.53
C PRO A 320 -11.25 -8.66 14.87
N PHE A 321 -12.46 -8.12 15.04
CA PHE A 321 -13.20 -8.16 16.30
C PHE A 321 -14.46 -9.03 16.25
N ASN A 322 -14.60 -9.84 15.20
CA ASN A 322 -15.69 -10.79 15.11
C ASN A 322 -15.31 -12.12 15.81
N SER A 323 -16.21 -12.64 16.66
CA SER A 323 -15.98 -13.86 17.46
C SER A 323 -15.64 -15.10 16.61
N ASP A 324 -16.14 -15.15 15.38
CA ASP A 324 -16.03 -16.31 14.49
C ASP A 324 -14.79 -16.21 13.59
N THR A 325 -14.05 -15.11 13.64
CA THR A 325 -12.81 -14.96 12.89
C THR A 325 -11.71 -15.77 13.57
N PRO A 326 -11.06 -16.73 12.90
CA PRO A 326 -10.01 -17.56 13.51
C PRO A 326 -8.80 -16.74 13.97
N GLY A 327 -7.93 -17.33 14.78
CA GLY A 327 -6.77 -16.66 15.35
C GLY A 327 -5.85 -17.63 16.08
N TYR A 328 -4.68 -17.14 16.49
CA TYR A 328 -3.69 -17.95 17.22
C TYR A 328 -3.88 -17.92 18.75
N TYR A 329 -5.05 -17.51 19.22
CA TYR A 329 -5.36 -17.49 20.64
C TYR A 329 -5.95 -18.83 21.09
N LYS A 330 -5.62 -19.24 22.31
CA LYS A 330 -6.24 -20.43 22.95
C LYS A 330 -7.77 -20.31 23.02
N ASP A 331 -8.26 -19.11 23.23
CA ASP A 331 -9.68 -18.77 23.18
C ASP A 331 -9.88 -17.57 22.24
N THR A 332 -9.93 -17.86 20.95
CA THR A 332 -10.06 -16.83 19.90
C THR A 332 -11.39 -16.10 19.99
N GLY A 333 -12.49 -16.81 20.27
CA GLY A 333 -13.82 -16.23 20.38
C GLY A 333 -13.88 -15.20 21.52
N ALA A 334 -13.35 -15.54 22.70
CA ALA A 334 -13.32 -14.60 23.83
C ALA A 334 -12.43 -13.38 23.55
N VAL A 335 -11.25 -13.55 22.96
CA VAL A 335 -10.36 -12.43 22.65
C VAL A 335 -11.01 -11.47 21.65
N ARG A 336 -11.51 -11.96 20.51
CA ARG A 336 -12.04 -11.08 19.46
C ARG A 336 -13.32 -10.37 19.88
N SER A 337 -14.23 -11.07 20.57
CA SER A 337 -15.50 -10.50 21.06
C SER A 337 -15.34 -9.55 22.26
N SER A 338 -14.17 -9.50 22.89
CA SER A 338 -13.92 -8.58 24.00
C SER A 338 -13.75 -7.12 23.58
N ALA A 339 -13.59 -6.82 22.29
CA ALA A 339 -13.55 -5.46 21.77
C ALA A 339 -14.96 -4.85 21.73
N VAL A 340 -15.12 -3.61 22.20
CA VAL A 340 -16.40 -2.89 22.15
C VAL A 340 -16.70 -2.48 20.71
N PRO A 341 -17.83 -2.85 20.10
CA PRO A 341 -18.20 -2.38 18.77
C PRO A 341 -18.46 -0.88 18.71
N HIS A 342 -18.30 -0.28 17.52
CA HIS A 342 -18.74 1.10 17.30
C HIS A 342 -20.28 1.17 17.40
N ASN A 343 -20.79 1.87 18.43
CA ASN A 343 -22.22 2.10 18.59
C ASN A 343 -22.72 3.23 17.67
N GLU A 344 -24.02 3.52 17.71
CA GLU A 344 -24.62 4.56 16.86
C GLU A 344 -24.04 5.95 17.11
N GLU A 345 -23.96 6.38 18.38
CA GLU A 345 -23.40 7.67 18.78
C GLU A 345 -21.97 7.87 18.28
N PHE A 346 -21.13 6.83 18.38
CA PHE A 346 -19.77 6.85 17.86
C PHE A 346 -19.74 7.04 16.35
N ARG A 347 -20.56 6.26 15.62
CA ARG A 347 -20.61 6.34 14.16
C ARG A 347 -21.14 7.69 13.69
N ASP A 348 -22.12 8.25 14.39
CA ASP A 348 -22.66 9.59 14.12
C ASP A 348 -21.60 10.67 14.31
N CYS A 349 -20.82 10.62 15.39
CA CYS A 349 -19.73 11.57 15.65
C CYS A 349 -18.63 11.52 14.57
N VAL A 350 -18.20 10.31 14.20
CA VAL A 350 -17.19 10.13 13.14
C VAL A 350 -17.75 10.59 11.78
N ALA A 351 -18.99 10.21 11.47
CA ALA A 351 -19.63 10.57 10.22
C ALA A 351 -19.84 12.08 10.10
N LEU A 352 -20.20 12.77 11.18
CA LEU A 352 -20.36 14.23 11.18
C LEU A 352 -19.06 14.94 10.81
N GLN A 353 -17.95 14.57 11.45
CA GLN A 353 -16.63 15.14 11.16
C GLN A 353 -16.20 14.85 9.71
N ALA A 354 -16.35 13.62 9.26
CA ALA A 354 -16.01 13.22 7.90
C ALA A 354 -16.90 13.90 6.84
N GLN A 355 -18.20 14.04 7.11
CA GLN A 355 -19.16 14.67 6.21
C GLN A 355 -18.89 16.18 6.10
N HIS A 356 -18.57 16.86 7.21
CA HIS A 356 -18.15 18.26 7.19
C HIS A 356 -16.96 18.47 6.24
N ILE A 357 -15.94 17.60 6.34
CA ILE A 357 -14.78 17.64 5.44
C ILE A 357 -15.22 17.48 3.97
N TYR A 358 -16.03 16.46 3.68
CA TYR A 358 -16.50 16.22 2.32
C TYR A 358 -17.32 17.40 1.76
N ASP A 359 -18.24 17.95 2.54
CA ASP A 359 -19.11 19.05 2.09
C ASP A 359 -18.32 20.34 1.89
N ARG A 360 -17.44 20.67 2.83
CA ARG A 360 -16.66 21.92 2.81
C ARG A 360 -15.64 21.92 1.69
N PHE A 361 -14.88 20.83 1.56
CA PHE A 361 -13.78 20.74 0.60
C PHE A 361 -14.21 20.13 -0.73
N GLY A 362 -15.34 19.42 -0.79
CA GLY A 362 -15.85 18.75 -2.00
C GLY A 362 -15.29 17.36 -2.26
N LYS A 363 -14.37 16.92 -1.40
CA LYS A 363 -13.73 15.61 -1.45
C LYS A 363 -13.32 15.21 -0.04
N PHE A 364 -13.04 13.93 0.12
CA PHE A 364 -12.49 13.41 1.37
C PHE A 364 -11.28 12.51 1.08
N PRO A 365 -10.11 12.76 1.71
CA PRO A 365 -9.83 13.85 2.66
C PRO A 365 -9.76 15.24 1.99
N SER A 366 -9.59 16.30 2.79
CA SER A 366 -9.62 17.72 2.38
C SER A 366 -8.43 18.16 1.52
N THR A 367 -7.20 18.08 2.01
CA THR A 367 -6.01 18.67 1.37
C THR A 367 -5.13 17.62 0.71
N VAL A 368 -5.21 16.37 1.16
CA VAL A 368 -4.51 15.21 0.59
C VAL A 368 -5.42 14.45 -0.40
N PRO A 369 -4.89 13.55 -1.26
CA PRO A 369 -5.73 12.78 -2.19
C PRO A 369 -6.50 11.66 -1.50
N SER A 370 -7.61 11.21 -2.07
CA SER A 370 -8.36 10.05 -1.55
C SER A 370 -7.59 8.74 -1.76
N ILE A 371 -6.93 8.60 -2.91
CA ILE A 371 -6.06 7.47 -3.24
C ILE A 371 -4.62 7.97 -3.37
N PHE A 372 -3.70 7.30 -2.67
CA PHE A 372 -2.31 7.69 -2.62
C PHE A 372 -1.39 6.60 -3.19
N VAL A 373 -0.43 7.00 -4.01
CA VAL A 373 0.60 6.11 -4.57
C VAL A 373 1.98 6.75 -4.45
N MET A 374 2.79 6.23 -3.53
CA MET A 374 4.24 6.46 -3.40
C MET A 374 4.75 5.63 -2.21
N PRO A 375 5.89 4.93 -2.29
CA PRO A 375 6.83 4.82 -3.42
C PRO A 375 6.56 3.61 -4.31
N TYR A 376 7.40 3.40 -5.33
CA TYR A 376 7.41 2.24 -6.23
C TYR A 376 8.61 1.33 -5.95
N LEU A 377 8.53 0.08 -6.40
CA LEU A 377 9.65 -0.87 -6.41
C LEU A 377 9.78 -1.49 -7.80
N GLN A 378 10.97 -1.41 -8.41
CA GLN A 378 11.25 -2.14 -9.65
C GLN A 378 12.14 -3.35 -9.35
N ALA A 379 11.87 -4.46 -10.02
CA ALA A 379 12.63 -5.71 -9.96
C ALA A 379 13.04 -6.16 -11.37
N HIS A 380 14.23 -6.73 -11.51
CA HIS A 380 14.77 -7.21 -12.79
C HIS A 380 15.99 -8.11 -12.63
N HIS A 381 16.34 -8.84 -13.67
CA HIS A 381 17.64 -9.50 -13.80
C HIS A 381 18.75 -8.49 -14.08
N LEU A 382 19.83 -8.55 -13.29
CA LEU A 382 20.94 -7.60 -13.36
C LEU A 382 21.91 -7.97 -14.50
N ASP A 383 22.37 -6.99 -15.27
CA ASP A 383 23.50 -7.20 -16.19
C ASP A 383 24.80 -6.98 -15.42
N LEU A 384 25.45 -8.08 -15.02
CA LEU A 384 26.68 -8.04 -14.22
C LEU A 384 27.86 -7.42 -14.98
N GLU A 385 27.89 -7.52 -16.32
CA GLU A 385 29.00 -7.00 -17.12
C GLU A 385 29.06 -5.48 -17.12
N PHE A 386 27.91 -4.80 -17.01
CA PHE A 386 27.87 -3.37 -16.73
C PHE A 386 28.60 -3.04 -15.42
N TYR A 387 28.35 -3.82 -14.36
CA TYR A 387 28.97 -3.58 -13.06
C TYR A 387 30.46 -3.90 -13.08
N ASP A 388 30.88 -4.98 -13.72
CA ASP A 388 32.29 -5.34 -13.85
C ASP A 388 33.08 -4.34 -14.71
N HIS A 389 32.42 -3.72 -15.69
CA HIS A 389 33.03 -2.69 -16.53
C HIS A 389 33.27 -1.38 -15.78
N PHE A 390 32.30 -0.91 -14.97
CA PHE A 390 32.35 0.43 -14.37
C PHE A 390 32.70 0.46 -12.87
N TYR A 391 32.56 -0.64 -12.14
CA TYR A 391 32.69 -0.67 -10.69
C TYR A 391 33.83 -1.60 -10.23
N LYS A 392 34.26 -1.41 -8.98
CA LYS A 392 35.22 -2.33 -8.35
C LYS A 392 34.55 -3.64 -7.97
N LYS A 393 35.35 -4.70 -7.86
CA LYS A 393 34.92 -6.00 -7.31
C LYS A 393 34.16 -5.80 -5.99
N GLY A 394 33.00 -6.43 -5.87
CA GLY A 394 32.09 -6.28 -4.73
C GLY A 394 30.93 -5.30 -4.94
N ALA A 395 30.73 -4.78 -6.16
CA ALA A 395 29.59 -3.91 -6.50
C ALA A 395 28.22 -4.60 -6.36
N TYR A 396 28.19 -5.92 -6.49
CA TYR A 396 27.02 -6.77 -6.27
C TYR A 396 27.34 -7.93 -5.32
N LEU A 397 26.30 -8.53 -4.75
CA LEU A 397 26.44 -9.62 -3.79
C LEU A 397 26.67 -10.95 -4.50
N LYS A 398 27.21 -11.94 -3.78
CA LYS A 398 27.35 -13.31 -4.28
C LYS A 398 26.02 -13.91 -4.75
N THR A 399 24.90 -13.50 -4.14
CA THR A 399 23.55 -13.87 -4.60
C THR A 399 23.28 -13.43 -6.03
N HIS A 400 23.75 -12.24 -6.44
CA HIS A 400 23.56 -11.73 -7.80
C HIS A 400 24.50 -12.45 -8.78
N GLU A 401 25.76 -12.66 -8.37
CA GLU A 401 26.75 -13.40 -9.18
C GLU A 401 26.26 -14.81 -9.55
N MET A 402 25.61 -15.49 -8.60
CA MET A 402 25.14 -16.87 -8.78
C MET A 402 23.67 -16.95 -9.20
N HIS A 403 23.01 -15.83 -9.46
CA HIS A 403 21.57 -15.82 -9.65
C HIS A 403 21.17 -16.61 -10.91
N ILE A 404 21.73 -16.26 -12.07
CA ILE A 404 21.44 -16.94 -13.34
C ILE A 404 21.76 -18.44 -13.25
N GLU A 405 22.97 -18.80 -12.78
CA GLU A 405 23.38 -20.21 -12.62
C GLU A 405 22.40 -21.04 -11.77
N ARG A 406 21.82 -20.44 -10.72
CA ARG A 406 20.97 -21.16 -9.75
C ARG A 406 19.50 -21.18 -10.13
N TRP A 407 19.00 -20.08 -10.69
CA TRP A 407 17.58 -19.86 -10.93
C TRP A 407 17.18 -20.11 -12.39
N HIS A 408 18.14 -20.03 -13.31
CA HIS A 408 17.95 -20.17 -14.76
C HIS A 408 19.06 -21.05 -15.36
N PRO A 409 19.27 -22.30 -14.89
CA PRO A 409 20.38 -23.15 -15.33
C PRO A 409 20.33 -23.52 -16.84
N GLU A 410 19.21 -23.28 -17.49
CA GLU A 410 18.99 -23.46 -18.93
C GLU A 410 19.40 -22.27 -19.81
N ILE A 411 19.71 -21.11 -19.23
CA ILE A 411 20.19 -19.90 -19.90
C ILE A 411 21.71 -19.82 -19.77
#